data_AF-A0A939DK12-F1
#
_entry.id   AF-A0A939DK12-F1
#
_cell.length_a   1.000
_cell.length_b   1.000
_cell.length_c   1.000
_cell.angle_alpha   90.00
_cell.angle_beta   90.00
_cell.angle_gamma   90.00
#
_symmetry.space_group_name_H-M   'P 1'
#
loop_
_entity.id
_entity.type
_entity.pdbx_description
1 polymer ?
#
loop_
_entity_poly.entity_id
_entity_poly.type
_entity_poly.pdbx_seq_one_letter_code
_entity_poly.pdbx_strand_id
1 'polypeptide(L)'
;MNYRGLYILPCLLATWAAAAEPPGDARHGASREITRGFASELKSALQQAMREDGPVGAIAVCQSQAPAIAARLSEENGVAVGRTSLKPRNPANTPRDWQREVLAHFEQRRAGSGAETPLEWFVTLPDGSARYMMAIDTQPLCLACHGEQLAPSVADALRARYPDDQATGYRLGDLRGAFWVDWPASPNPGH
;
A
#
# COMPACT_ATOMS: atom_id res chain seq x y z
N MET A 1 79.92 7.62 22.62
CA MET A 1 78.71 8.10 23.33
C MET A 1 78.02 9.14 22.48
N ASN A 2 76.77 8.90 22.08
CA ASN A 2 75.70 9.90 22.04
C ASN A 2 74.39 9.23 21.60
N TYR A 3 73.50 9.03 22.57
CA TYR A 3 72.14 8.54 22.45
C TYR A 3 71.19 9.68 22.07
N ARG A 4 70.39 9.53 21.02
CA ARG A 4 69.08 10.20 20.81
C ARG A 4 68.30 9.26 19.88
N GLY A 5 67.22 8.58 20.25
CA GLY A 5 66.06 8.99 21.04
C GLY A 5 64.86 8.86 20.10
N LEU A 6 64.37 7.64 19.90
CA LEU A 6 63.27 7.31 18.96
C LEU A 6 61.93 7.65 19.63
N TYR A 7 61.25 8.69 19.12
CA TYR A 7 59.92 9.07 19.59
C TYR A 7 58.86 8.30 18.80
N ILE A 8 58.14 7.41 19.48
CA ILE A 8 56.96 6.71 18.94
C ILE A 8 55.76 7.65 19.12
N LEU A 9 55.22 8.14 18.00
CA LEU A 9 54.02 8.97 17.96
C LEU A 9 52.78 8.09 18.21
N PRO A 10 51.92 8.38 19.20
CA PRO A 10 50.76 7.56 19.50
C PRO A 10 49.70 7.77 18.41
N CYS A 11 49.36 6.69 17.70
CA CYS A 11 48.28 6.68 16.72
C CYS A 11 46.94 6.66 17.47
N LEU A 12 46.29 7.82 17.57
CA LEU A 12 44.94 7.97 18.10
C LEU A 12 43.95 7.31 17.13
N LEU A 13 43.48 6.11 17.48
CA LEU A 13 42.35 5.47 16.81
C LEU A 13 41.08 6.27 17.15
N ALA A 14 40.63 7.11 16.22
CA ALA A 14 39.32 7.73 16.28
C ALA A 14 38.26 6.63 16.13
N THR A 15 37.59 6.26 17.21
CA THR A 15 36.40 5.41 17.15
C THR A 15 35.29 6.21 16.49
N TRP A 16 35.03 5.94 15.21
CA TRP A 16 33.84 6.41 14.52
C TRP A 16 32.63 5.74 15.18
N ALA A 17 31.97 6.43 16.11
CA ALA A 17 30.65 6.04 16.54
C ALA A 17 29.74 6.11 15.32
N ALA A 18 29.23 4.97 14.86
CA ALA A 18 28.16 4.94 13.88
C ALA A 18 26.99 5.75 14.48
N ALA A 19 26.75 6.95 13.94
CA ALA A 19 25.54 7.70 14.27
C ALA A 19 24.36 6.81 13.83
N ALA A 20 23.53 6.40 14.79
CA ALA A 20 22.28 5.73 14.49
C ALA A 20 21.47 6.65 13.56
N GLU A 21 20.98 6.10 12.44
CA GLU A 21 20.03 6.84 11.61
C GLU A 21 18.86 7.31 12.50
N PRO A 22 18.38 8.55 12.35
CA PRO A 22 17.25 9.02 13.14
C PRO A 22 16.10 8.03 12.98
N PRO A 23 15.42 7.61 14.07
CA PRO A 23 14.31 6.69 13.97
C PRO A 23 13.28 7.27 12.98
N GLY A 24 12.99 6.51 11.92
CA GLY A 24 12.02 6.93 10.90
C GLY A 24 10.65 7.27 11.53
N ASP A 25 9.85 8.09 10.82
CA ASP A 25 8.51 8.49 11.29
C ASP A 25 7.67 7.25 11.65
N ALA A 26 7.23 7.16 12.91
CA ALA A 26 6.49 6.02 13.43
C ALA A 26 5.17 5.75 12.67
N ARG A 27 4.62 6.79 12.00
CA ARG A 27 3.43 6.66 11.14
C ARG A 27 3.67 5.74 9.96
N HIS A 28 4.91 5.54 9.51
CA HIS A 28 5.22 4.55 8.47
C HIS A 28 4.89 3.13 8.96
N GLY A 29 5.36 2.77 10.16
CA GLY A 29 5.05 1.48 10.79
C GLY A 29 3.55 1.30 11.05
N ALA A 30 2.90 2.31 11.63
CA ALA A 30 1.46 2.27 11.88
C ALA A 30 0.64 2.15 10.58
N SER A 31 1.02 2.87 9.52
CA SER A 31 0.33 2.77 8.22
C SER A 31 0.42 1.37 7.64
N ARG A 32 1.60 0.73 7.73
CA ARG A 32 1.82 -0.64 7.29
C ARG A 32 0.96 -1.63 8.06
N GLU A 33 0.79 -1.45 9.37
CA GLU A 33 -0.09 -2.30 10.18
C GLU A 33 -1.56 -2.15 9.76
N ILE A 34 -2.04 -0.91 9.62
CA ILE A 34 -3.41 -0.61 9.16
C ILE A 34 -3.70 -1.24 7.80
N THR A 35 -2.82 -1.04 6.80
CA THR A 35 -3.06 -1.54 5.45
C THR A 35 -2.92 -3.07 5.35
N ARG A 36 -2.04 -3.70 6.14
CA ARG A 36 -1.97 -5.17 6.24
C ARG A 36 -3.21 -5.75 6.89
N GLY A 37 -3.73 -5.11 7.94
CA GLY A 37 -5.01 -5.45 8.55
C GLY A 37 -6.15 -5.40 7.54
N PHE A 38 -6.27 -4.28 6.81
CA PHE A 38 -7.26 -4.11 5.74
C PHE A 38 -7.11 -5.22 4.68
N ALA A 39 -5.91 -5.45 4.16
CA ALA A 39 -5.66 -6.46 3.15
C ALA A 39 -6.07 -7.87 3.61
N SER A 40 -5.74 -8.22 4.87
CA SER A 40 -6.06 -9.51 5.47
C SER A 40 -7.56 -9.73 5.61
N GLU A 41 -8.27 -8.75 6.20
CA GLU A 41 -9.71 -8.83 6.43
C GLU A 41 -10.49 -8.90 5.12
N LEU A 42 -10.15 -8.05 4.16
CA LEU A 42 -10.78 -8.06 2.84
C LEU A 42 -10.53 -9.39 2.11
N LYS A 43 -9.31 -9.94 2.19
CA LYS A 43 -8.98 -11.24 1.59
C LYS A 43 -9.79 -12.36 2.25
N SER A 44 -9.92 -12.36 3.57
CA SER A 44 -10.70 -13.34 4.30
C SER A 44 -12.18 -13.32 3.89
N ALA A 45 -12.79 -12.12 3.88
CA ALA A 45 -14.16 -11.92 3.43
C ALA A 45 -14.38 -12.38 1.98
N LEU A 46 -13.45 -12.04 1.08
CA LEU A 46 -13.51 -12.46 -0.32
C LEU A 46 -13.43 -13.98 -0.44
N GLN A 47 -12.49 -14.62 0.27
CA GLN A 47 -12.34 -16.07 0.26
C GLN A 47 -13.58 -16.79 0.79
N GLN A 48 -14.23 -16.22 1.82
CA GLN A 48 -15.48 -16.76 2.36
C GLN A 48 -16.60 -16.68 1.32
N ALA A 49 -16.89 -15.49 0.78
CA ALA A 49 -17.95 -15.33 -0.22
C ALA A 49 -17.69 -16.14 -1.49
N MET A 50 -16.42 -16.30 -1.89
CA MET A 50 -16.05 -17.14 -3.03
C MET A 50 -16.37 -18.62 -2.79
N ARG A 51 -16.25 -19.12 -1.55
CA ARG A 51 -16.60 -20.51 -1.19
C ARG A 51 -18.10 -20.70 -1.09
N GLU A 52 -18.82 -19.72 -0.55
CA GLU A 52 -20.26 -19.82 -0.25
C GLU A 52 -21.12 -19.53 -1.49
N ASP A 53 -20.83 -18.45 -2.20
CA ASP A 53 -21.68 -17.91 -3.27
C ASP A 53 -21.00 -17.86 -4.64
N GLY A 54 -19.76 -18.38 -4.72
CA GLY A 54 -18.95 -18.35 -5.93
C GLY A 54 -18.53 -16.94 -6.38
N PRO A 55 -17.89 -16.83 -7.56
CA PRO A 55 -17.37 -15.55 -8.06
C PRO A 55 -18.42 -14.46 -8.21
N VAL A 56 -19.66 -14.82 -8.60
CA VAL A 56 -20.74 -13.86 -8.81
C VAL A 56 -21.24 -13.25 -7.49
N GLY A 57 -21.38 -14.06 -6.43
CA GLY A 57 -21.73 -13.57 -5.10
C GLY A 57 -20.61 -12.72 -4.49
N ALA A 58 -19.36 -13.16 -4.66
CA ALA A 58 -18.17 -12.47 -4.16
C ALA A 58 -18.00 -11.03 -4.71
N ILE A 59 -18.57 -10.69 -5.86
CA ILE A 59 -18.56 -9.31 -6.40
C ILE A 59 -19.15 -8.30 -5.40
N ALA A 60 -20.16 -8.70 -4.61
CA ALA A 60 -20.80 -7.82 -3.63
C ALA A 60 -19.88 -7.45 -2.45
N VAL A 61 -18.91 -8.30 -2.12
CA VAL A 61 -17.90 -8.04 -1.06
C VAL A 61 -17.08 -6.80 -1.41
N CYS A 62 -16.59 -6.72 -2.63
CA CYS A 62 -15.83 -5.56 -3.10
C CYS A 62 -16.65 -4.27 -3.12
N GLN A 63 -17.97 -4.36 -3.27
CA GLN A 63 -18.87 -3.20 -3.31
C GLN A 63 -19.13 -2.62 -1.93
N SER A 64 -19.39 -3.49 -0.95
CA SER A 64 -19.95 -3.13 0.35
C SER A 64 -18.93 -3.23 1.48
N GLN A 65 -18.17 -4.33 1.53
CA GLN A 65 -17.27 -4.58 2.65
C GLN A 65 -15.99 -3.76 2.55
N ALA A 66 -15.40 -3.59 1.36
CA ALA A 66 -14.18 -2.80 1.24
C ALA A 66 -14.36 -1.34 1.72
N PRO A 67 -15.43 -0.60 1.36
CA PRO A 67 -15.70 0.71 1.95
C PRO A 67 -15.98 0.66 3.46
N ALA A 68 -16.70 -0.35 3.95
CA ALA A 68 -17.01 -0.49 5.37
C ALA A 68 -15.75 -0.72 6.23
N ILE A 69 -14.84 -1.59 5.78
CA ILE A 69 -13.54 -1.82 6.44
C ILE A 69 -12.72 -0.53 6.45
N ALA A 70 -12.65 0.18 5.32
CA ALA A 70 -11.94 1.45 5.23
C ALA A 70 -12.49 2.51 6.20
N ALA A 71 -13.82 2.63 6.29
CA ALA A 71 -14.48 3.56 7.20
C ALA A 71 -14.18 3.23 8.67
N ARG A 72 -14.32 1.96 9.07
CA ARG A 72 -14.02 1.51 10.43
C ARG A 72 -12.55 1.74 10.80
N LEU A 73 -11.61 1.34 9.93
CA LEU A 73 -10.18 1.56 10.17
C LEU A 73 -9.84 3.05 10.24
N SER A 74 -10.53 3.89 9.47
CA SER A 74 -10.35 5.34 9.53
C SER A 74 -10.77 5.90 10.90
N GLU A 75 -11.93 5.46 11.40
CA GLU A 75 -12.46 5.87 12.71
C GLU A 75 -11.58 5.39 13.87
N GLU A 76 -11.21 4.11 13.89
CA GLU A 76 -10.41 3.50 14.96
C GLU A 76 -9.02 4.14 15.10
N ASN A 77 -8.45 4.64 14.00
CA ASN A 77 -7.08 5.15 13.96
C ASN A 77 -7.01 6.69 13.85
N GLY A 78 -8.13 7.38 13.67
CA GLY A 78 -8.16 8.84 13.51
C GLY A 78 -7.45 9.34 12.24
N VAL A 79 -7.42 8.52 11.18
CA VAL A 79 -6.75 8.82 9.89
C VAL A 79 -7.68 8.50 8.74
N ALA A 80 -7.40 9.00 7.53
CA ALA A 80 -8.14 8.54 6.37
C ALA A 80 -7.47 7.29 5.77
N VAL A 81 -8.25 6.23 5.57
CA VAL A 81 -7.81 4.95 4.99
C VAL A 81 -8.65 4.64 3.76
N GLY A 82 -8.03 4.07 2.72
CA GLY A 82 -8.80 3.64 1.57
C GLY A 82 -8.02 2.83 0.54
N ARG A 83 -8.63 2.69 -0.63
CA ARG A 83 -8.04 2.04 -1.80
C ARG A 83 -8.06 2.98 -2.99
N THR A 84 -7.18 2.71 -3.96
CA THR A 84 -7.12 3.47 -5.20
C THR A 84 -6.59 2.59 -6.33
N SER A 85 -6.89 2.93 -7.59
CA SER A 85 -6.40 2.20 -8.76
C SER A 85 -6.41 3.07 -10.01
N LEU A 86 -5.44 2.86 -10.90
CA LEU A 86 -5.44 3.43 -12.26
C LEU A 86 -6.57 2.88 -13.14
N LYS A 87 -7.14 1.72 -12.77
CA LYS A 87 -8.29 1.08 -13.42
C LYS A 87 -9.37 0.79 -12.36
N PRO A 88 -10.11 1.82 -11.91
CA PRO A 88 -11.08 1.66 -10.83
C PRO A 88 -12.29 0.82 -11.27
N ARG A 89 -12.78 -0.03 -10.36
CA ARG A 89 -14.10 -0.69 -10.50
C ARG A 89 -15.22 0.19 -9.96
N ASN A 90 -14.96 0.76 -8.79
CA ASN A 90 -15.79 1.76 -8.17
C ASN A 90 -15.15 3.14 -8.45
N PRO A 91 -15.84 4.08 -9.11
CA PRO A 91 -15.32 5.42 -9.40
C PRO A 91 -14.80 6.18 -8.18
N ALA A 92 -15.30 5.89 -6.97
CA ALA A 92 -14.80 6.49 -5.73
C ALA A 92 -13.33 6.14 -5.41
N ASN A 93 -12.78 5.10 -6.05
CA ASN A 93 -11.37 4.71 -5.92
C ASN A 93 -10.47 5.34 -7.00
N THR A 94 -10.96 6.34 -7.73
CA THR A 94 -10.14 7.10 -8.69
C THR A 94 -9.02 7.82 -7.93
N PRO A 95 -7.75 7.73 -8.38
CA PRO A 95 -6.63 8.31 -7.66
C PRO A 95 -6.65 9.83 -7.70
N ARG A 96 -6.31 10.42 -6.54
CA ARG A 96 -5.82 11.80 -6.43
C ARG A 96 -4.47 11.91 -7.15
N ASP A 97 -4.05 13.13 -7.49
CA ASP A 97 -2.83 13.36 -8.31
C ASP A 97 -1.59 12.67 -7.72
N TRP A 98 -1.33 12.88 -6.43
CA TRP A 98 -0.20 12.23 -5.75
C TRP A 98 -0.31 10.70 -5.73
N GLN A 99 -1.52 10.14 -5.67
CA GLN A 99 -1.72 8.69 -5.69
C GLN A 99 -1.43 8.12 -7.08
N ARG A 100 -1.76 8.88 -8.13
CA ARG A 100 -1.47 8.50 -9.52
C ARG A 100 0.04 8.43 -9.76
N GLU A 101 0.79 9.41 -9.25
CA GLU A 101 2.25 9.43 -9.33
C GLU A 101 2.87 8.21 -8.62
N VAL A 102 2.42 7.90 -7.41
CA VAL A 102 2.91 6.73 -6.66
C VAL A 102 2.53 5.42 -7.35
N LEU A 103 1.32 5.28 -7.91
CA LEU A 103 0.94 4.11 -8.69
C LEU A 103 1.82 3.94 -9.94
N ALA A 104 2.13 5.03 -10.65
CA ALA A 104 3.04 4.99 -11.79
C ALA A 104 4.47 4.59 -11.37
N HIS A 105 4.95 5.08 -10.23
CA HIS A 105 6.22 4.67 -9.63
C HIS A 105 6.23 3.17 -9.27
N PHE A 106 5.14 2.65 -8.70
CA PHE A 106 5.01 1.22 -8.43
C PHE A 106 5.06 0.38 -9.71
N GLU A 107 4.37 0.78 -10.79
CA GLU A 107 4.45 0.08 -12.08
C GLU A 107 5.89 0.00 -12.61
N GLN A 108 6.64 1.11 -12.55
CA GLN A 108 8.03 1.15 -13.00
C GLN A 108 8.93 0.23 -12.17
N ARG A 109 8.75 0.24 -10.84
CA ARG A 109 9.56 -0.55 -9.90
C ARG A 109 9.28 -2.05 -9.99
N ARG A 110 8.04 -2.44 -10.29
CA ARG A 110 7.64 -3.85 -10.46
C ARG A 110 8.34 -4.53 -11.65
N ALA A 111 8.75 -3.77 -12.65
CA ALA A 111 9.50 -4.29 -13.80
C ALA A 111 10.98 -4.61 -13.47
N GLY A 112 11.49 -4.19 -12.30
CA GLY A 112 12.85 -4.45 -11.86
C GLY A 112 12.99 -5.75 -11.07
N SER A 113 14.04 -6.53 -11.33
CA SER A 113 14.37 -7.72 -10.54
C SER A 113 14.75 -7.34 -9.11
N GLY A 114 14.20 -8.04 -8.10
CA GLY A 114 14.59 -7.89 -6.68
C GLY A 114 13.84 -6.79 -5.91
N ALA A 115 12.73 -6.29 -6.42
CA ALA A 115 11.87 -5.37 -5.68
C ALA A 115 11.29 -6.02 -4.41
N GLU A 116 11.28 -5.27 -3.31
CA GLU A 116 10.54 -5.65 -2.10
C GLU A 116 9.05 -5.78 -2.41
N THR A 117 8.41 -6.81 -1.87
CA THR A 117 6.98 -7.08 -2.06
C THR A 117 6.27 -7.19 -0.70
N PRO A 118 5.14 -6.48 -0.48
CA PRO A 118 4.56 -5.47 -1.37
C PRO A 118 5.47 -4.23 -1.48
N LEU A 119 5.40 -3.53 -2.60
CA LEU A 119 6.00 -2.20 -2.70
C LEU A 119 5.27 -1.23 -1.77
N GLU A 120 6.04 -0.43 -1.05
CA GLU A 120 5.53 0.58 -0.13
C GLU A 120 6.11 1.96 -0.45
N TRP A 121 5.36 3.01 -0.15
CA TRP A 121 5.79 4.40 -0.28
C TRP A 121 5.28 5.20 0.91
N PHE A 122 6.14 6.04 1.49
CA PHE A 122 5.81 6.89 2.64
C PHE A 122 6.47 8.25 2.48
N VAL A 123 5.75 9.32 2.84
CA VAL A 123 6.31 10.67 2.94
C VAL A 123 5.69 11.44 4.10
N THR A 124 6.50 12.26 4.77
CA THR A 124 6.04 13.30 5.69
C THR A 124 6.06 14.63 4.94
N LEU A 125 4.95 15.37 4.99
CA LEU A 125 4.79 16.65 4.29
C LEU A 125 5.25 17.84 5.16
N PRO A 126 5.56 19.00 4.56
CA PRO A 126 6.02 20.17 5.31
C PRO A 126 5.04 20.70 6.37
N ASP A 127 3.74 20.47 6.19
CA ASP A 127 2.69 20.84 7.15
C ASP A 127 2.57 19.85 8.33
N GLY A 128 3.43 18.84 8.40
CA GLY A 128 3.43 17.81 9.44
C GLY A 128 2.46 16.64 9.19
N SER A 129 1.66 16.69 8.11
CA SER A 129 0.86 15.54 7.66
C SER A 129 1.75 14.44 7.08
N ALA A 130 1.21 13.24 6.86
CA ALA A 130 1.97 12.15 6.25
C ALA A 130 1.09 11.28 5.35
N ARG A 131 1.68 10.72 4.29
CA ARG A 131 0.97 9.87 3.32
C ARG A 131 1.69 8.56 3.15
N TYR A 132 0.91 7.50 3.00
CA TYR A 132 1.39 6.14 2.80
C TYR A 132 0.61 5.44 1.69
N MET A 133 1.30 4.60 0.92
CA MET A 133 0.68 3.65 0.00
C MET A 133 1.37 2.30 0.04
N MET A 134 0.58 1.23 -0.03
CA MET A 134 1.03 -0.15 -0.18
C MET A 134 0.40 -0.75 -1.45
N ALA A 135 1.25 -1.23 -2.36
CA ALA A 135 0.83 -1.83 -3.62
C ALA A 135 -0.04 -3.08 -3.40
N ILE A 136 -1.00 -3.29 -4.31
CA ILE A 136 -1.83 -4.49 -4.38
C ILE A 136 -1.50 -5.18 -5.69
N ASP A 137 -0.67 -6.22 -5.64
CA ASP A 137 -0.44 -7.10 -6.78
C ASP A 137 -1.56 -8.13 -6.90
N THR A 138 -1.96 -8.46 -8.12
CA THR A 138 -2.96 -9.49 -8.35
C THR A 138 -2.41 -10.88 -8.02
N GLN A 139 -3.23 -11.66 -7.31
CA GLN A 139 -3.01 -13.07 -6.99
C GLN A 139 -3.98 -13.95 -7.80
N PRO A 140 -3.82 -15.28 -7.85
CA PRO A 140 -4.69 -16.14 -8.67
C PRO A 140 -6.19 -15.95 -8.39
N LEU A 141 -6.57 -15.79 -7.11
CA LEU A 141 -7.95 -15.51 -6.70
C LEU A 141 -8.51 -14.22 -7.33
N CYS A 142 -7.68 -13.19 -7.49
CA CYS A 142 -8.10 -11.90 -8.04
C CYS A 142 -8.59 -12.04 -9.49
N LEU A 143 -7.96 -12.94 -10.25
CA LEU A 143 -8.19 -13.09 -11.68
C LEU A 143 -9.57 -13.66 -12.03
N ALA A 144 -10.27 -14.27 -11.07
CA ALA A 144 -11.65 -14.72 -11.26
C ALA A 144 -12.61 -13.58 -11.67
N CYS A 145 -12.31 -12.34 -11.25
CA CYS A 145 -13.13 -11.15 -11.55
C CYS A 145 -12.34 -9.99 -12.18
N HIS A 146 -11.01 -10.07 -12.18
CA HIS A 146 -10.11 -9.03 -12.70
C HIS A 146 -9.30 -9.51 -13.91
N GLY A 147 -9.35 -10.80 -14.26
CA GLY A 147 -8.54 -11.40 -15.32
C GLY A 147 -8.84 -10.90 -16.74
N GLU A 148 -7.99 -11.30 -17.68
CA GLU A 148 -8.22 -11.16 -19.13
C GLU A 148 -9.40 -12.00 -19.62
N GLN A 149 -9.67 -13.12 -18.94
CA GLN A 149 -10.76 -14.03 -19.28
C GLN A 149 -11.67 -14.20 -18.07
N LEU A 150 -12.95 -13.88 -18.25
CA LEU A 150 -13.97 -14.00 -17.21
C LEU A 150 -15.03 -15.00 -17.65
N ALA A 151 -15.58 -15.75 -16.69
CA ALA A 151 -16.78 -16.53 -16.97
C ALA A 151 -17.94 -15.59 -17.40
N PRO A 152 -18.80 -15.99 -18.34
CA PRO A 152 -19.89 -15.13 -18.82
C PRO A 152 -20.76 -14.58 -17.67
N SER A 153 -21.12 -15.43 -16.70
CA SER A 153 -21.91 -15.02 -15.53
C SER A 153 -21.22 -13.94 -14.67
N VAL A 154 -19.89 -13.96 -14.58
CA VAL A 154 -19.12 -12.94 -13.86
C VAL A 154 -19.11 -11.63 -14.65
N ALA A 155 -18.84 -11.70 -15.96
CA ALA A 155 -18.85 -10.53 -16.82
C ALA A 155 -20.22 -9.83 -16.82
N ASP A 156 -21.32 -10.61 -16.85
CA ASP A 156 -22.69 -10.10 -16.80
C ASP A 156 -22.98 -9.42 -15.46
N ALA A 157 -22.62 -10.07 -14.35
CA ALA A 157 -22.81 -9.52 -13.01
C ALA A 157 -21.98 -8.24 -12.77
N LEU A 158 -20.77 -8.16 -13.33
CA LEU A 158 -19.95 -6.96 -13.28
C LEU A 158 -20.60 -5.82 -14.07
N ARG A 159 -21.03 -6.05 -15.31
CA ARG A 159 -21.71 -5.02 -16.13
C ARG A 159 -22.98 -4.49 -15.46
N ALA A 160 -23.75 -5.37 -14.80
CA ALA A 160 -24.97 -4.97 -14.11
C ALA A 160 -24.70 -4.11 -12.86
N ARG A 161 -23.64 -4.40 -12.11
CA ARG A 161 -23.33 -3.70 -10.84
C ARG A 161 -22.40 -2.50 -11.01
N TYR A 162 -21.56 -2.52 -12.04
CA TYR A 162 -20.52 -1.54 -12.32
C TYR A 162 -20.52 -1.22 -13.82
N PRO A 163 -21.43 -0.36 -14.29
CA PRO A 163 -21.50 0.00 -15.71
C PRO A 163 -20.21 0.66 -16.22
N ASP A 164 -19.48 1.34 -15.33
CA ASP A 164 -18.22 2.03 -15.63
C ASP A 164 -16.98 1.23 -15.19
N ASP A 165 -17.08 -0.09 -15.02
CA ASP A 165 -15.96 -0.93 -14.57
C ASP A 165 -14.77 -0.87 -15.54
N GLN A 166 -13.60 -0.52 -15.01
CA GLN A 166 -12.33 -0.56 -15.75
C GLN A 166 -11.42 -1.69 -15.28
N ALA A 167 -11.78 -2.40 -14.20
CA ALA A 167 -10.88 -3.28 -13.47
C ALA A 167 -10.80 -4.72 -14.02
N THR A 168 -10.77 -4.92 -15.32
CA THR A 168 -10.61 -6.23 -15.97
C THR A 168 -9.35 -6.26 -16.83
N GLY A 169 -8.94 -7.41 -17.37
CA GLY A 169 -7.75 -7.50 -18.22
C GLY A 169 -6.43 -7.56 -17.47
N TYR A 170 -6.43 -7.97 -16.21
CA TYR A 170 -5.20 -8.18 -15.43
C TYR A 170 -4.64 -9.59 -15.62
N ARG A 171 -3.32 -9.71 -15.51
CA ARG A 171 -2.56 -10.95 -15.41
C ARG A 171 -2.00 -11.12 -14.01
N LEU A 172 -1.62 -12.35 -13.66
CA LEU A 172 -1.01 -12.65 -12.36
C LEU A 172 0.20 -11.74 -12.10
N GLY A 173 0.22 -11.13 -10.93
CA GLY A 173 1.28 -10.24 -10.51
C GLY A 173 1.02 -8.78 -10.85
N ASP A 174 0.17 -8.43 -11.83
CA ASP A 174 -0.12 -7.05 -12.23
C ASP A 174 -0.55 -6.15 -11.05
N LEU A 175 -0.24 -4.85 -11.12
CA LEU A 175 -0.64 -3.88 -10.11
C LEU A 175 -2.15 -3.62 -10.20
N ARG A 176 -2.91 -4.21 -9.28
CA ARG A 176 -4.35 -3.97 -9.16
C ARG A 176 -4.65 -2.55 -8.69
N GLY A 177 -3.80 -1.98 -7.85
CA GLY A 177 -3.99 -0.68 -7.22
C GLY A 177 -3.16 -0.57 -5.96
N ALA A 178 -3.63 0.20 -4.99
CA ALA A 178 -2.96 0.35 -3.70
C ALA A 178 -3.96 0.55 -2.54
N PHE A 179 -3.56 0.15 -1.34
CA PHE A 179 -4.12 0.68 -0.10
C PHE A 179 -3.39 1.98 0.24
N TRP A 180 -4.07 2.93 0.87
CA TRP A 180 -3.48 4.20 1.27
C TRP A 180 -3.91 4.63 2.66
N VAL A 181 -3.04 5.37 3.34
CA VAL A 181 -3.30 6.07 4.61
C VAL A 181 -2.87 7.52 4.46
N ASP A 182 -3.71 8.45 4.91
CA ASP A 182 -3.48 9.89 4.90
C ASP A 182 -3.65 10.41 6.34
N TRP A 183 -2.52 10.75 6.95
CA TRP A 183 -2.45 11.25 8.32
C TRP A 183 -2.65 12.76 8.31
N PRO A 184 -3.55 13.31 9.14
CA PRO A 184 -3.65 14.75 9.28
C PRO A 184 -2.33 15.32 9.85
N ALA A 185 -2.14 16.63 9.67
CA ALA A 185 -1.11 17.33 10.41
C ALA A 185 -1.33 17.11 11.92
N SER A 186 -0.28 16.75 12.65
CA SER A 186 -0.36 16.68 14.11
C SER A 186 -0.80 18.05 14.64
N PRO A 187 -1.78 18.13 15.56
CA PRO A 187 -2.10 19.39 16.21
C PRO A 187 -0.82 19.96 16.81
N ASN A 188 -0.46 21.16 16.38
CA ASN A 188 0.69 21.86 16.94
C ASN A 188 0.38 22.09 18.43
N PRO A 189 1.14 21.56 19.41
CA PRO A 189 0.79 21.66 20.83
C PRO A 189 1.02 23.07 21.42
N GLY A 190 0.95 24.13 20.61
CA GLY A 190 1.55 25.43 20.92
C GLY A 190 0.76 26.67 20.54
N HIS A 191 -0.58 26.63 20.46
CA HIS A 191 -1.43 27.82 20.46
C HIS A 191 -2.52 27.71 21.53
#